data_AF-A0A6B3MII4-F1
#
_entry.id   AF-A0A6B3MII4-F1
#
_cell.length_a   1.000
_cell.length_b   1.000
_cell.length_c   1.000
_cell.angle_alpha   90.00
_cell.angle_beta   90.00
_cell.angle_gamma   90.00
#
_symmetry.space_group_name_H-M   'P 1'
#
loop_
_entity.id
_entity.type
_entity.pdbx_description
1 polymer ?
#
loop_
_entity_poly.entity_id
_entity_poly.type
_entity_poly.pdbx_seq_one_letter_code
_entity_poly.pdbx_strand_id
1 'polypeptide(L)'
;MNKQSAIARKSLPEEIDSFIKAELQSSPTPEESISDEQQAARVQLRLWKGKLNQIDSVLNKRKVKVSRHTWLLEAIEEKLERECVD
;
A
#
# COMPACT_ATOMS: atom_id res chain seq x y z
N MET A 1 -36.98 -15.55 48.21
CA MET A 1 -36.18 -14.50 48.89
C MET A 1 -35.15 -13.96 47.93
N ASN A 2 -35.19 -12.65 47.66
CA ASN A 2 -34.27 -11.83 46.85
C ASN A 2 -32.79 -12.03 47.29
N LYS A 3 -31.78 -11.77 46.45
CA LYS A 3 -31.31 -10.42 46.08
C LYS A 3 -30.54 -10.40 44.76
N GLN A 4 -30.94 -9.47 43.89
CA GLN A 4 -30.20 -8.97 42.74
C GLN A 4 -28.82 -8.45 43.19
N SER A 5 -27.78 -8.63 42.38
CA SER A 5 -26.56 -7.83 42.46
C SER A 5 -26.30 -7.25 41.08
N ALA A 6 -26.72 -6.00 40.93
CA ALA A 6 -26.39 -5.15 39.80
C ALA A 6 -24.90 -4.84 39.84
N ILE A 7 -24.17 -5.24 38.80
CA ILE A 7 -22.79 -4.81 38.59
C ILE A 7 -22.87 -3.34 38.17
N ALA A 8 -22.50 -2.47 39.10
CA ALA A 8 -22.38 -1.04 38.85
C ALA A 8 -21.35 -0.81 37.73
N ARG A 9 -21.82 -0.33 36.58
CA ARG A 9 -20.94 0.19 35.53
C ARG A 9 -20.32 1.48 36.08
N LYS A 10 -19.03 1.43 36.39
CA LYS A 10 -18.23 2.61 36.72
C LYS A 10 -18.33 3.55 35.52
N SER A 11 -18.91 4.73 35.72
CA SER A 11 -19.07 5.77 34.71
C SER A 11 -17.71 6.09 34.09
N LEU A 12 -17.55 5.79 32.81
CA LEU A 12 -16.36 6.11 32.05
C LEU A 12 -16.26 7.65 31.94
N PRO A 13 -15.07 8.25 32.11
CA PRO A 13 -14.92 9.72 32.06
C PRO A 13 -15.32 10.28 30.70
N GLU A 14 -16.17 11.32 30.68
CA GLU A 14 -16.65 12.03 29.47
C GLU A 14 -15.52 12.62 28.60
N GLU A 15 -14.29 12.66 29.13
CA GLU A 15 -13.15 13.31 28.51
C GLU A 15 -12.50 12.49 27.37
N ILE A 16 -12.85 11.20 27.21
CA ILE A 16 -12.27 10.34 26.16
C ILE A 16 -13.05 10.45 24.83
N ASP A 17 -14.33 10.81 24.89
CA ASP A 17 -15.20 10.92 23.69
C ASP A 17 -14.81 12.11 22.80
N SER A 18 -14.23 13.18 23.36
CA SER A 18 -13.75 14.33 22.60
C SER A 18 -12.52 14.00 21.74
N PHE A 19 -11.66 13.08 22.17
CA PHE A 19 -10.50 12.65 21.38
C PHE A 19 -10.89 11.78 20.19
N ILE A 20 -11.81 10.82 20.38
CA ILE A 20 -12.21 9.91 19.29
C ILE A 20 -13.04 10.65 18.22
N LYS A 21 -13.83 11.65 18.61
CA LYS A 21 -14.67 12.41 17.67
C LYS A 21 -13.88 13.40 16.80
N ALA A 22 -12.67 13.79 17.22
CA ALA A 22 -11.80 14.68 16.46
C ALA A 22 -11.07 13.98 15.31
N GLU A 23 -10.89 12.65 15.36
CA GLU A 23 -10.17 11.89 14.32
C GLU A 23 -11.04 11.51 13.10
N LEU A 24 -12.35 11.80 13.13
CA LEU A 24 -13.24 11.69 11.97
C LEU A 24 -13.39 12.98 11.16
N GLN A 25 -12.77 14.09 11.59
CA GLN A 25 -12.68 15.30 10.78
C GLN A 25 -11.40 15.24 9.95
N SER A 26 -11.51 14.59 8.79
CA SER A 26 -10.53 14.71 7.70
C SER A 26 -10.36 16.18 7.34
N SER A 27 -9.39 16.83 7.98
CA SER A 27 -8.79 18.03 7.41
C SER A 27 -8.09 17.60 6.11
N PRO A 28 -8.22 18.35 5.01
CA PRO A 28 -7.34 18.13 3.87
C PRO A 28 -5.91 18.33 4.39
N THR A 29 -5.12 17.26 4.38
CA THR A 29 -3.67 17.37 4.50
C THR A 29 -3.21 18.44 3.51
N PRO A 30 -2.28 19.33 3.88
CA PRO A 30 -1.66 20.22 2.91
C PRO A 30 -1.19 19.34 1.76
N GLU A 31 -1.72 19.57 0.56
CA GLU A 31 -1.18 18.96 -0.65
C GLU A 31 0.21 19.57 -0.79
N GLU A 32 1.21 18.91 -0.18
CA GLU A 32 2.57 18.99 -0.68
C GLU A 32 2.43 18.69 -2.17
N SER A 33 2.72 19.69 -2.98
CA SER A 33 2.73 19.58 -4.43
C SER A 33 3.83 18.59 -4.77
N ILE A 34 3.48 17.30 -4.76
CA ILE A 34 4.34 16.23 -5.25
C ILE A 34 4.61 16.63 -6.70
N SER A 35 5.86 16.95 -7.02
CA SER A 35 6.28 17.21 -8.40
C SER A 35 5.76 16.07 -9.27
N ASP A 36 5.29 16.37 -10.49
CA ASP A 36 4.82 15.34 -11.43
C ASP A 36 5.85 14.21 -11.63
N GLU A 37 7.14 14.52 -11.44
CA GLU A 37 8.26 13.56 -11.49
C GLU A 37 8.25 12.50 -10.37
N GLN A 38 7.56 12.75 -9.26
CA GLN A 38 7.53 11.88 -8.08
C GLN A 38 6.20 11.14 -7.93
N GLN A 39 5.25 11.36 -8.84
CA GLN A 39 3.96 10.69 -8.78
C GLN A 39 4.00 9.33 -9.52
N ALA A 40 3.57 8.27 -8.85
CA ALA A 40 3.49 6.95 -9.46
C ALA A 40 2.41 6.90 -10.57
N ALA A 41 2.84 6.76 -11.82
CA ALA A 41 1.95 6.58 -12.96
C ALA A 41 1.50 5.12 -13.12
N ARG A 42 0.20 4.89 -13.38
CA ARG A 42 -0.33 3.57 -13.72
C ARG A 42 -0.19 3.30 -15.21
N VAL A 43 0.34 2.14 -15.57
CA VAL A 43 0.47 1.69 -16.96
C VAL A 43 -0.29 0.38 -17.20
N GLN A 44 -0.91 0.24 -18.37
CA GLN A 44 -1.56 -1.00 -18.79
C GLN A 44 -0.68 -1.73 -19.81
N LEU A 45 -0.22 -2.94 -19.47
CA LEU A 45 0.63 -3.77 -20.31
C LEU A 45 -0.15 -4.89 -20.99
N ARG A 46 0.07 -5.08 -22.29
CA ARG A 46 -0.43 -6.23 -23.05
C ARG A 46 0.74 -7.16 -23.37
N LEU A 47 0.72 -8.35 -22.79
CA LEU A 47 1.70 -9.40 -23.04
C LEU A 47 1.00 -10.65 -23.57
N TRP A 48 1.67 -11.35 -24.48
CA TRP A 48 1.23 -12.66 -24.92
C TRP A 48 1.32 -13.62 -23.74
N LYS A 49 0.35 -14.53 -23.61
CA LYS A 49 0.30 -15.50 -22.50
C LYS A 49 1.60 -16.32 -22.40
N GLY A 50 2.20 -16.66 -23.54
CA GLY A 50 3.50 -17.34 -23.58
C GLY A 50 4.62 -16.56 -22.89
N LYS A 51 4.72 -15.24 -23.13
CA LYS A 51 5.71 -14.38 -22.45
C LYS A 51 5.43 -14.26 -20.95
N LEU A 52 4.15 -14.12 -20.56
CA LEU A 52 3.80 -14.06 -19.15
C LEU A 52 4.21 -15.34 -18.40
N ASN A 53 3.98 -16.51 -19.01
CA ASN A 53 4.40 -17.79 -18.45
C ASN A 53 5.92 -17.92 -18.35
N GLN A 54 6.68 -17.35 -19.29
CA GLN A 54 8.14 -17.32 -19.23
C GLN A 54 8.62 -16.49 -18.03
N ILE A 55 8.02 -15.30 -17.81
CA ILE A 55 8.31 -14.47 -16.64
C ILE A 55 8.06 -15.25 -15.35
N ASP A 56 6.91 -15.92 -15.24
CA ASP A 56 6.56 -16.72 -14.07
C ASP A 56 7.56 -17.86 -13.81
N SER A 57 7.99 -18.54 -14.88
CA SER A 57 8.99 -19.62 -14.77
C SER A 57 10.34 -19.12 -14.25
N VAL A 58 10.78 -17.93 -14.69
CA VAL A 58 12.02 -17.30 -14.21
C VAL A 58 11.89 -16.89 -12.75
N LEU A 59 10.76 -16.25 -12.37
CA LEU A 59 10.51 -15.83 -10.99
C LEU A 59 10.49 -17.01 -10.01
N ASN A 60 9.90 -18.13 -10.41
CA ASN A 60 9.82 -19.33 -9.57
C ASN A 60 11.18 -19.98 -9.30
N LYS A 61 12.20 -19.74 -10.14
CA LYS A 61 13.55 -20.27 -9.97
C LYS A 61 14.43 -19.39 -9.07
N ARG A 62 14.03 -18.15 -8.79
CA ARG A 62 14.83 -17.24 -7.96
C ARG A 62 14.84 -17.71 -6.50
N LYS A 63 15.98 -17.55 -5.84
CA LYS A 63 16.15 -17.84 -4.41
C LYS A 63 15.26 -16.95 -3.54
N VAL A 64 15.07 -15.71 -3.95
CA VAL A 64 14.17 -14.74 -3.31
C VAL A 64 12.98 -14.51 -4.23
N LYS A 65 11.77 -14.67 -3.68
CA LYS A 65 10.53 -14.38 -4.40
C LYS A 65 10.38 -12.87 -4.55
N VAL A 66 10.25 -12.41 -5.78
CA VAL A 66 9.89 -11.03 -6.11
C VAL A 66 8.57 -11.01 -6.85
N SER A 67 7.80 -9.93 -6.69
CA SER A 67 6.54 -9.76 -7.41
C SER A 67 6.81 -9.53 -8.90
N ARG A 68 5.83 -9.85 -9.77
CA ARG A 68 5.92 -9.50 -11.20
C ARG A 68 6.11 -8.01 -11.41
N HIS A 69 5.47 -7.18 -10.60
CA HIS A 69 5.57 -5.73 -10.68
C HIS A 69 7.01 -5.27 -10.43
N THR A 70 7.59 -5.70 -9.31
CA THR A 70 9.00 -5.41 -8.97
C THR A 70 9.94 -5.90 -10.06
N TRP A 71 9.75 -7.11 -10.54
CA TRP A 71 10.57 -7.68 -11.62
C TRP A 71 10.50 -6.88 -12.93
N LEU A 72 9.31 -6.41 -13.30
CA LEU A 72 9.13 -5.58 -14.49
C LEU A 72 9.79 -4.21 -14.31
N LEU A 73 9.72 -3.61 -13.11
CA LEU A 73 10.41 -2.36 -12.82
C LEU A 73 11.93 -2.53 -12.88
N GLU A 74 12.47 -3.58 -12.26
CA GLU A 74 13.91 -3.93 -12.36
C GLU A 74 14.35 -4.01 -13.82
N ALA A 75 13.57 -4.71 -14.67
CA ALA A 75 13.88 -4.87 -16.08
C ALA A 75 13.79 -3.57 -16.89
N ILE A 76 12.89 -2.66 -16.52
CA ILE A 76 12.78 -1.33 -17.13
C ILE A 76 14.01 -0.49 -16.76
N GLU A 77 14.39 -0.45 -15.49
CA GLU A 77 15.56 0.29 -15.02
C GLU A 77 16.84 -0.22 -15.70
N GLU A 78 17.06 -1.54 -15.71
CA GLU A 78 18.22 -2.16 -16.37
C GLU A 78 18.24 -1.86 -17.89
N LYS A 79 17.08 -1.63 -18.51
CA LYS A 79 16.99 -1.25 -19.92
C LYS A 79 17.35 0.22 -20.12
N LEU A 80 16.84 1.11 -19.27
CA LEU A 80 17.14 2.54 -19.30
C LEU A 80 18.61 2.81 -19.00
N GLU A 81 19.19 2.20 -17.97
CA GLU A 81 20.62 2.31 -17.65
C GLU A 81 21.50 1.89 -18.84
N ARG A 82 21.10 0.86 -19.59
CA ARG A 82 21.86 0.41 -20.77
C ARG A 82 21.75 1.33 -21.98
N GLU A 83 20.67 2.09 -22.11
CA GLU A 83 20.41 2.95 -23.28
C GLU A 83 20.68 4.43 -23.02
N CYS A 84 20.70 4.87 -21.76
CA CYS A 84 20.86 6.28 -21.37
C CYS A 84 22.27 6.61 -20.83
N VAL A 85 23.17 5.64 -20.68
CA VAL A 85 24.58 5.91 -20.38
C VAL A 85 25.29 6.21 -21.70
N ASP A 86 25.34 7.50 -22.05
CA ASP A 86 26.28 8.11 -23.01
C ASP A 86 27.60 8.47 -22.32
#